data_AF-A0A9W4SUV7-F1
#
_entry.id   AF-A0A9W4SUV7-F1
#
_cell.length_a   1.000
_cell.length_b   1.000
_cell.length_c   1.000
_cell.angle_alpha   90.00
_cell.angle_beta   90.00
_cell.angle_gamma   90.00
#
_symmetry.space_group_name_H-M   'P 1'
#
loop_
_entity.id
_entity.type
_entity.pdbx_description
1 polymer ?
#
loop_
_entity_poly.entity_id
_entity_poly.type
_entity_poly.pdbx_seq_one_letter_code
_entity_poly.pdbx_strand_id
1 'polypeptide(L)'
;MSPNTQQLEGIHDFRFGTTKSDEEIVYGSNYNFTLDIEKLLLNPMTRERAKHIKKTGINRPPRPQNSFILYRRNKTAQLALVGLKSAEKSKIISQMWKNEPEDVKEVFSALSRMAEVNIRILIITLM
;
A
#
# COMPACT_ATOMS: atom_id res chain seq x y z
N MET A 1 -25.32 -1.43 56.04
CA MET A 1 -25.68 -0.73 54.78
C MET A 1 -24.41 -0.58 53.97
N SER A 2 -24.13 -1.56 53.12
CA SER A 2 -22.93 -1.59 52.27
C SER A 2 -23.27 -0.95 50.93
N PRO A 3 -22.45 -0.03 50.38
CA PRO A 3 -22.68 0.48 49.04
C PRO A 3 -22.47 -0.63 48.02
N ASN A 4 -23.45 -0.75 47.13
CA ASN A 4 -23.63 -1.79 46.13
C ASN A 4 -22.45 -1.85 45.13
N THR A 5 -21.79 -3.01 45.01
CA THR A 5 -20.64 -3.29 44.12
C THR A 5 -20.99 -3.31 42.63
N GLN A 6 -22.13 -2.73 42.23
CA GLN A 6 -22.63 -2.74 40.85
C GLN A 6 -22.33 -1.44 40.07
N GLN A 7 -21.37 -0.63 40.52
CA GLN A 7 -20.89 0.57 39.81
C GLN A 7 -19.41 0.47 39.38
N LEU A 8 -18.97 -0.72 38.95
CA LEU A 8 -17.63 -0.92 38.35
C LEU A 8 -17.70 -1.54 36.95
N GLU A 9 -18.81 -1.38 36.23
CA GLU A 9 -19.00 -1.78 34.83
C GLU A 9 -19.00 -0.55 33.91
N GLY A 10 -18.07 0.38 34.15
CA GLY A 10 -18.03 1.64 33.42
C GLY A 10 -16.83 2.49 33.80
N ILE A 11 -15.68 2.14 33.20
CA ILE A 11 -14.60 3.01 32.69
C ILE A 11 -13.43 2.04 32.42
N HIS A 12 -13.56 1.24 31.37
CA HIS A 12 -12.41 0.74 30.63
C HIS A 12 -12.40 1.45 29.27
N ASP A 13 -12.51 2.79 29.32
CA ASP A 13 -12.13 3.63 28.19
C ASP A 13 -10.67 4.04 28.38
N PHE A 14 -9.81 3.07 28.12
CA PHE A 14 -8.39 3.32 27.88
C PHE A 14 -7.95 2.40 26.74
N ARG A 15 -8.51 2.69 25.56
CA ARG A 15 -7.99 2.18 24.29
C ARG A 15 -6.61 2.80 24.07
N PHE A 16 -5.59 2.28 24.74
CA PHE A 16 -4.29 2.16 24.08
C PHE A 16 -4.49 1.21 22.91
N GLY A 17 -5.01 1.74 21.80
CA GLY A 17 -5.09 1.01 20.56
C GLY A 17 -3.67 0.63 20.19
N THR A 18 -3.36 -0.66 20.27
CA THR A 18 -2.20 -1.22 19.59
C THR A 18 -2.39 -0.87 18.12
N THR A 19 -1.68 0.15 17.63
CA THR A 19 -1.66 0.46 16.21
C THR A 19 -1.10 -0.78 15.53
N LYS A 20 -1.95 -1.54 14.84
CA LYS A 20 -1.52 -2.70 14.07
C LYS A 20 -0.39 -2.24 13.15
N SER A 21 0.68 -3.03 13.08
CA SER A 21 1.78 -2.68 12.16
C SER A 21 1.30 -2.72 10.71
N ASP A 22 2.01 -2.04 9.81
CA ASP A 22 1.66 -2.07 8.39
C ASP A 22 1.73 -3.50 7.84
N GLU A 23 2.65 -4.32 8.33
CA GLU A 23 2.75 -5.75 8.03
C GLU A 23 1.51 -6.52 8.50
N GLU A 24 1.05 -6.28 9.74
CA GLU A 24 -0.14 -6.92 10.29
C GLU A 24 -1.40 -6.55 9.51
N ILE A 25 -1.51 -5.29 9.06
CA ILE A 25 -2.61 -4.82 8.22
C ILE A 25 -2.61 -5.54 6.88
N VAL A 26 -1.44 -5.65 6.22
CA VAL A 26 -1.34 -6.25 4.89
C VAL A 26 -1.50 -7.76 4.93
N TYR A 27 -0.71 -8.47 5.74
CA TYR A 27 -0.71 -9.94 5.81
C TYR A 27 -1.91 -10.50 6.59
N GLY A 28 -2.51 -9.71 7.50
CA GLY A 28 -3.73 -10.06 8.20
C GLY A 28 -5.01 -9.75 7.42
N SER A 29 -4.91 -9.11 6.25
CA SER A 29 -6.08 -8.82 5.42
C SER A 29 -6.59 -10.07 4.69
N ASN A 30 -7.91 -10.13 4.46
CA ASN A 30 -8.52 -11.14 3.58
C ASN A 30 -8.52 -10.69 2.10
N TYR A 31 -7.61 -9.78 1.73
CA TYR A 31 -7.56 -9.24 0.39
C TYR A 31 -6.83 -10.18 -0.57
N ASN A 32 -7.51 -10.58 -1.64
CA ASN A 32 -6.94 -11.45 -2.67
C ASN A 32 -6.08 -10.66 -3.66
N PHE A 33 -4.78 -10.59 -3.40
CA PHE A 33 -3.82 -9.98 -4.31
C PHE A 33 -3.68 -10.78 -5.61
N THR A 34 -3.65 -10.07 -6.74
CA THR A 34 -3.38 -10.66 -8.07
C THR A 34 -1.87 -10.74 -8.33
N LEU A 35 -1.11 -9.81 -7.79
CA LEU A 35 0.35 -9.83 -7.80
C LEU A 35 0.86 -10.12 -6.39
N ASP A 36 1.98 -10.83 -6.30
CA ASP A 36 2.69 -11.04 -5.04
C ASP A 36 3.04 -9.70 -4.36
N ILE A 37 2.91 -9.67 -3.03
CA ILE A 37 3.12 -8.48 -2.19
C ILE A 37 4.55 -7.96 -2.36
N GLU A 38 5.54 -8.86 -2.37
CA GLU A 38 6.94 -8.48 -2.59
C GLU A 38 7.11 -7.78 -3.96
N LYS A 39 6.45 -8.29 -5.00
CA LYS A 39 6.49 -7.71 -6.34
C LYS A 39 5.79 -6.35 -6.43
N LEU A 40 4.80 -6.09 -5.58
CA LEU A 40 4.16 -4.79 -5.44
C LEU A 40 5.08 -3.79 -4.72
N LEU A 41 5.70 -4.21 -3.63
CA LEU A 41 6.62 -3.39 -2.82
C LEU A 41 7.93 -3.07 -3.56
N LEU A 42 8.42 -4.00 -4.38
CA LEU A 42 9.52 -3.74 -5.29
C LEU A 42 9.02 -2.76 -6.37
N ASN A 43 9.52 -1.53 -6.31
CA ASN A 43 9.48 -0.63 -7.45
C ASN A 43 10.65 -1.03 -8.35
N PRO A 44 10.45 -1.82 -9.43
CA PRO A 44 11.57 -2.21 -10.25
C PRO A 44 12.22 -0.94 -10.80
N MET A 45 13.48 -0.70 -10.41
CA MET A 45 14.33 0.23 -11.13
C MET A 45 14.52 -0.38 -12.50
N THR A 46 13.61 -0.06 -13.42
CA THR A 46 13.66 -0.65 -14.75
C THR A 46 14.96 -0.24 -15.40
N ARG A 47 15.52 -1.11 -16.25
CA ARG A 47 16.77 -0.81 -16.97
C ARG A 47 16.67 0.52 -17.72
N GLU A 48 15.50 0.85 -18.23
CA GLU A 48 15.23 2.13 -18.90
C GLU A 48 15.32 3.31 -17.93
N ARG A 49 14.85 3.15 -16.70
CA ARG A 49 14.88 4.20 -15.67
C ARG A 49 16.30 4.43 -15.14
N ALA A 50 17.07 3.37 -14.91
CA ALA A 50 18.49 3.47 -14.59
C ALA A 50 19.29 4.15 -15.72
N LYS A 51 19.02 3.80 -16.99
CA LYS A 51 19.60 4.47 -18.16
C LYS A 51 19.22 5.95 -18.23
N HIS A 52 17.97 6.29 -17.93
CA HIS A 52 17.50 7.67 -17.93
C HIS A 52 18.17 8.51 -16.84
N ILE A 53 18.30 7.99 -15.61
CA ILE A 53 19.03 8.64 -14.50
C ILE A 53 20.48 8.90 -14.90
N LYS A 54 21.16 7.89 -15.47
CA LYS A 54 22.53 8.01 -15.98
C LYS A 54 22.65 9.07 -17.08
N LYS A 55 21.63 9.21 -17.94
CA LYS A 55 21.62 10.18 -19.04
C LYS A 55 21.33 11.61 -18.60
N THR A 56 20.41 11.81 -17.65
CA THR A 56 19.99 13.16 -17.21
C THR A 56 20.84 13.71 -16.08
N GLY A 57 21.67 12.87 -15.44
CA GLY A 57 22.46 13.26 -14.26
C GLY A 57 21.61 13.55 -13.02
N ILE A 58 20.29 13.33 -13.10
CA ILE A 58 19.37 13.53 -11.98
C ILE A 58 19.48 12.30 -11.08
N ASN A 59 20.41 12.35 -10.13
CA ASN A 59 20.58 11.32 -9.10
C ASN A 59 19.54 11.46 -7.98
N ARG A 60 18.27 11.69 -8.34
CA ARG A 60 17.17 11.74 -7.37
C ARG A 60 16.50 10.39 -7.30
N PRO A 61 16.19 9.88 -6.10
CA PRO A 61 15.53 8.60 -5.96
C PRO A 61 14.16 8.62 -6.64
N PRO A 62 13.70 7.47 -7.16
CA PRO A 62 12.35 7.36 -7.69
C PRO A 62 11.35 7.67 -6.57
N ARG A 63 10.29 8.40 -6.90
CA ARG A 63 9.21 8.65 -5.94
C ARG A 63 8.60 7.32 -5.48
N PRO A 64 8.26 7.20 -4.20
CA PRO A 64 7.49 6.06 -3.72
C PRO A 64 6.16 5.94 -4.43
N GLN A 65 5.70 4.69 -4.54
CA GLN A 65 4.43 4.39 -5.17
C GLN A 65 3.33 4.63 -4.15
N ASN A 66 2.38 5.50 -4.48
CA ASN A 66 1.21 5.71 -3.63
C ASN A 66 0.26 4.50 -3.67
N SER A 67 -0.68 4.47 -2.74
CA SER A 67 -1.70 3.42 -2.61
C SER A 67 -2.46 3.12 -3.91
N PHE A 68 -2.90 4.15 -4.63
CA PHE A 68 -3.61 3.98 -5.91
C PHE A 68 -2.72 3.36 -7.00
N ILE A 69 -1.43 3.71 -7.09
CA ILE A 69 -0.51 3.13 -8.06
C ILE A 69 -0.30 1.64 -7.77
N LEU A 70 -0.17 1.27 -6.49
CA LEU A 70 -0.06 -0.13 -6.07
C LEU A 70 -1.33 -0.91 -6.39
N TYR A 71 -2.50 -0.35 -6.07
CA TYR A 71 -3.80 -0.91 -6.43
C TYR A 71 -3.96 -1.09 -7.94
N ARG A 72 -3.59 -0.06 -8.73
CA ARG A 72 -3.65 -0.11 -10.20
C ARG A 72 -2.72 -1.18 -10.77
N ARG A 73 -1.50 -1.32 -10.26
CA ARG A 73 -0.56 -2.38 -10.68
C ARG A 73 -1.18 -3.76 -10.41
N ASN A 74 -1.73 -3.97 -9.22
CA ASN A 74 -2.40 -5.21 -8.84
C ASN A 74 -3.59 -5.52 -9.77
N LYS A 75 -4.50 -4.56 -9.97
CA LYS A 75 -5.69 -4.75 -10.83
C LYS A 75 -5.34 -4.90 -12.30
N THR A 76 -4.33 -4.20 -12.81
CA THR A 76 -3.91 -4.31 -14.23
C THR A 76 -3.40 -5.70 -14.58
N ALA A 77 -2.88 -6.45 -13.60
CA ALA A 77 -2.45 -7.83 -13.80
C ALA A 77 -3.63 -8.82 -13.93
N GLN A 78 -4.86 -8.40 -13.65
CA GLN A 78 -6.04 -9.24 -13.83
C GLN A 78 -6.30 -9.48 -15.32
N LEU A 79 -6.59 -10.75 -15.68
CA LEU A 79 -6.81 -11.18 -17.05
C LEU A 79 -7.89 -10.35 -17.77
N ALA A 80 -8.93 -9.93 -17.05
CA ALA A 80 -10.03 -9.12 -17.58
C ALA A 80 -9.59 -7.74 -18.14
N LEU A 81 -8.42 -7.24 -17.75
CA LEU A 81 -7.88 -5.96 -18.22
C LEU A 81 -6.72 -6.13 -19.21
N VAL A 82 -6.37 -7.35 -19.59
CA VAL A 82 -5.34 -7.61 -20.62
C VAL A 82 -5.89 -7.21 -21.99
N GLY A 83 -5.05 -6.57 -22.82
CA GLY A 83 -5.44 -6.12 -24.17
C GLY A 83 -6.06 -4.71 -24.25
N LEU A 84 -6.59 -4.16 -23.15
CA LEU A 84 -7.11 -2.78 -23.14
C LEU A 84 -6.00 -1.73 -23.20
N LYS A 85 -6.30 -0.54 -23.72
CA LYS A 85 -5.35 0.59 -23.73
C LYS A 85 -5.15 1.10 -22.30
N SER A 86 -3.94 1.59 -22.00
CA SER A 86 -3.58 2.11 -20.67
C SER A 86 -4.56 3.18 -20.16
N ALA A 87 -5.06 4.05 -21.04
CA ALA A 87 -6.04 5.09 -20.70
C ALA A 87 -7.39 4.51 -20.26
N GLU A 88 -7.87 3.46 -20.93
CA GLU A 88 -9.13 2.78 -20.62
C GLU A 88 -9.01 2.05 -19.28
N LYS A 89 -7.89 1.32 -19.06
CA LYS A 89 -7.60 0.68 -17.77
C LYS A 89 -7.62 1.69 -16.63
N SER A 90 -6.99 2.86 -16.82
CA SER A 90 -6.95 3.90 -15.79
C SER A 90 -8.34 4.44 -15.45
N LYS A 91 -9.23 4.62 -16.45
CA LYS A 91 -10.62 5.05 -16.21
C LYS A 91 -11.36 4.03 -15.36
N ILE A 92 -11.33 2.76 -15.77
CA ILE A 92 -12.01 1.65 -15.08
C ILE A 92 -11.49 1.51 -13.65
N ILE A 93 -10.17 1.39 -13.49
CA ILE A 93 -9.54 1.18 -12.18
C ILE A 93 -9.79 2.38 -11.24
N SER A 94 -9.85 3.60 -11.77
CA SER A 94 -10.15 4.78 -10.94
C SER A 94 -11.58 4.75 -10.37
N GLN A 95 -12.53 4.19 -11.12
CA GLN A 95 -13.90 3.99 -10.65
C GLN A 95 -13.96 2.86 -9.62
N MET A 96 -13.26 1.75 -9.88
CA MET A 96 -13.15 0.65 -8.90
C MET A 96 -12.57 1.14 -7.58
N TRP A 97 -11.47 1.91 -7.61
CA TRP A 97 -10.84 2.46 -6.41
C TRP A 97 -11.77 3.35 -5.59
N LYS A 98 -12.59 4.18 -6.24
CA LYS A 98 -13.57 5.03 -5.54
C LYS A 98 -14.61 4.21 -4.79
N ASN A 99 -15.06 3.12 -5.41
CA ASN A 99 -16.11 2.24 -4.90
C ASN A 99 -15.58 1.13 -3.96
N GLU A 100 -14.26 0.98 -3.85
CA GLU A 100 -13.63 -0.01 -2.99
C GLU A 100 -13.87 0.34 -1.50
N PRO A 101 -14.12 -0.67 -0.64
CA PRO A 101 -14.32 -0.43 0.79
C PRO A 101 -13.05 0.11 1.47
N GLU A 102 -13.23 0.76 2.62
CA GLU A 102 -12.17 1.51 3.29
C GLU A 102 -11.07 0.60 3.85
N ASP A 103 -11.42 -0.61 4.28
CA ASP A 103 -10.48 -1.65 4.71
C ASP A 103 -9.47 -2.01 3.61
N VAL A 104 -9.92 -2.15 2.37
CA VAL A 104 -9.03 -2.41 1.23
C VAL A 104 -8.17 -1.18 0.95
N LYS A 105 -8.74 0.03 1.02
CA LYS A 105 -7.95 1.25 0.85
C LYS A 105 -6.87 1.37 1.93
N GLU A 106 -7.17 0.95 3.16
CA GLU A 106 -6.25 0.89 4.29
C GLU A 106 -5.11 -0.10 4.01
N VAL A 107 -5.40 -1.29 3.47
CA VAL A 107 -4.37 -2.27 3.05
C VAL A 107 -3.41 -1.67 2.03
N PHE A 108 -3.92 -0.99 0.99
CA PHE A 108 -3.05 -0.34 0.00
C PHE A 108 -2.35 0.90 0.55
N SER A 109 -2.90 1.55 1.57
CA SER A 109 -2.25 2.64 2.31
C SER A 109 -1.06 2.11 3.12
N ALA A 110 -1.23 1.00 3.82
CA ALA A 110 -0.14 0.29 4.52
C ALA A 110 0.96 -0.15 3.54
N LEU A 111 0.60 -0.75 2.40
CA LEU A 111 1.57 -1.09 1.35
C LEU A 111 2.34 0.14 0.83
N SER A 112 1.67 1.29 0.71
CA SER A 112 2.31 2.54 0.30
C SER A 112 3.37 2.97 1.32
N ARG A 113 3.05 2.91 2.62
CA ARG A 113 4.00 3.23 3.70
C ARG A 113 5.19 2.27 3.71
N MET A 114 4.95 0.97 3.56
CA MET A 114 6.02 -0.03 3.42
C MET A 114 6.92 0.25 2.20
N ALA A 115 6.33 0.63 1.05
CA ALA A 115 7.08 0.96 -0.15
C ALA A 115 7.94 2.23 -0.01
N GLU A 116 7.49 3.22 0.78
CA GLU A 116 8.30 4.39 1.13
C GLU A 116 9.57 4.02 1.90
N VAL A 117 9.43 3.15 2.90
CA VAL A 117 10.56 2.67 3.70
C VAL A 117 11.56 1.93 2.82
N ASN A 118 11.10 1.06 1.93
CA ASN A 118 11.97 0.29 1.03
C ASN A 118 12.81 1.17 0.09
N ILE A 119 12.24 2.26 -0.44
CA ILE A 119 13.01 3.18 -1.29
C ILE A 119 14.06 3.93 -0.49
N ARG A 120 13.78 4.28 0.77
CA ARG A 120 14.75 4.94 1.65
C ARG A 120 15.95 4.03 1.96
N ILE A 121 15.72 2.76 2.22
CA ILE A 121 16.79 1.78 2.51
C ILE A 121 17.68 1.56 1.28
N LEU A 122 17.08 1.37 0.09
CA LEU A 122 17.85 1.16 -1.14
C LEU A 122 18.77 2.33 -1.51
N ILE A 123 18.44 3.56 -1.10
CA ILE A 123 19.30 4.73 -1.31
C ILE A 123 20.54 4.66 -0.42
N ILE A 124 20.37 4.33 0.87
CA ILE A 124 21.47 4.29 1.85
C ILE A 124 22.46 3.18 1.50
N THR A 125 21.99 2.03 1.00
CA THR A 125 22.87 0.90 0.66
C THR A 125 23.65 1.10 -0.65
N LEU A 126 23.25 2.06 -1.50
CA LEU A 126 23.86 2.32 -2.81
C LEU A 126 24.68 3.63 -2.87
N MET A 127 24.84 4.33 -1.74
CA MET A 127 25.72 5.48 -1.56
C MET A 127 27.01 5.07 -0.85
#